data_AF-A0A246I192-F1
#
_entry.id   AF-A0A246I192-F1
#
_cell.length_a   1.000
_cell.length_b   1.000
_cell.length_c   1.000
_cell.angle_alpha   90.00
_cell.angle_beta   90.00
_cell.angle_gamma   90.00
#
_symmetry.space_group_name_H-M   'P 1'
#
loop_
_entity.id
_entity.type
_entity.pdbx_description
1 polymer ?
#
loop_
_entity_poly.entity_id
_entity_poly.type
_entity_poly.pdbx_seq_one_letter_code
_entity_poly.pdbx_strand_id
1 'polypeptide(L)'
;MQEAQWWYANGRQSSGPVDLAGLRQRQREGTVTARTLLWCEGMPSWRPLAELEQASTPIEVGPAPDIDAAPAVEGIAPNVGDPSDPYRAPAAAPDRAAAAGLEGERALYASVVGGNFPIYRQRWRLDQGIATGSGTWHWPAFLLGPIWMMYRKMYRLAAMWVGLLLLISVVETMLDVPEGVSLVITIALSVTTGTFGNTWYLAHCQRLIAQARAVSGGDDARLHSELTARGGTSVVATLAAIVISVVLSTIGAALAG
;
A
#
# COMPACT_ATOMS: atom_id res chain seq x y z
N MET A 1 -23.12 30.07 25.08
CA MET A 1 -23.18 28.67 24.63
C MET A 1 -22.48 28.63 23.28
N GLN A 2 -21.30 28.01 23.18
CA GLN A 2 -20.56 27.95 21.91
C GLN A 2 -21.29 26.95 20.99
N GLU A 3 -21.73 27.40 19.82
CA GLU A 3 -22.34 26.53 18.83
C GLU A 3 -21.27 25.54 18.31
N ALA A 4 -21.56 24.24 18.40
CA ALA A 4 -20.64 23.22 17.90
C ALA A 4 -20.44 23.42 16.39
N GLN A 5 -19.20 23.69 15.98
CA GLN A 5 -18.83 23.84 14.58
C GLN A 5 -18.61 22.46 13.95
N TRP A 6 -19.21 22.25 12.78
CA TRP A 6 -19.13 21.01 12.04
C TRP A 6 -18.54 21.22 10.66
N TRP A 7 -17.78 20.22 10.23
CA TRP A 7 -17.26 20.09 8.88
C TRP A 7 -17.79 18.82 8.24
N TYR A 8 -18.00 18.85 6.93
CA TYR A 8 -18.40 17.68 6.15
C TYR A 8 -17.52 17.54 4.91
N ALA A 9 -17.25 16.30 4.51
CA ALA A 9 -16.45 15.99 3.34
C ALA A 9 -17.19 14.99 2.45
N ASN A 10 -17.35 15.36 1.19
CA ASN A 10 -17.91 14.51 0.14
C ASN A 10 -16.80 14.20 -0.87
N GLY A 11 -16.16 13.03 -0.73
CA GLY A 11 -14.96 12.68 -1.51
C GLY A 11 -13.69 13.35 -0.97
N ARG A 12 -12.96 14.09 -1.83
CA ARG A 12 -11.65 14.70 -1.49
C ARG A 12 -11.71 16.16 -1.03
N GLN A 13 -12.89 16.76 -1.00
CA GLN A 13 -13.06 18.17 -0.62
C GLN A 13 -13.85 18.27 0.68
N SER A 14 -13.24 18.92 1.68
CA SER A 14 -13.84 19.25 2.97
C SER A 14 -14.43 20.66 2.93
N SER A 15 -15.65 20.82 3.43
CA SER A 15 -16.36 22.09 3.49
C SER A 15 -16.79 22.38 4.93
N GLY A 16 -16.50 23.59 5.42
CA GLY A 16 -16.90 24.09 6.74
C GLY A 16 -16.14 25.37 7.12
N PRO A 17 -16.41 25.96 8.30
CA PRO A 17 -17.31 25.49 9.35
C PRO A 17 -18.81 25.75 9.06
N VAL A 18 -19.67 24.83 9.48
CA VAL A 18 -21.13 24.92 9.39
C VAL A 18 -21.71 24.63 10.77
N ASP A 19 -22.79 25.30 11.13
CA ASP A 19 -23.56 24.99 12.32
C ASP A 19 -24.44 23.73 12.13
N LEU A 20 -25.00 23.23 13.23
CA LEU A 20 -25.84 22.05 13.21
C LEU A 20 -27.15 22.27 12.41
N ALA A 21 -27.65 23.51 12.35
CA ALA A 21 -28.82 23.84 11.54
C ALA A 21 -28.50 23.79 10.03
N GLY A 22 -27.35 24.34 9.61
CA GLY A 22 -26.88 24.28 8.23
C GLY A 22 -26.55 22.86 7.76
N LEU A 23 -26.07 21.98 8.65
CA LEU A 23 -25.90 20.55 8.34
C LEU A 23 -27.23 19.85 8.05
N ARG A 24 -28.26 20.08 8.88
CA ARG A 24 -29.60 19.50 8.69
C ARG A 24 -30.24 19.98 7.40
N GLN A 25 -30.06 21.25 7.04
CA GLN A 25 -30.52 21.77 5.76
C GLN A 25 -29.85 21.05 4.58
N ARG A 26 -28.52 20.86 4.62
CA ARG A 26 -27.79 20.16 3.55
C ARG A 26 -28.08 18.67 3.44
N GLN A 27 -28.52 18.05 4.53
CA GLN A 27 -29.05 16.69 4.53
C GLN A 27 -30.39 16.63 3.77
N ARG A 28 -31.29 17.61 3.99
CA ARG A 28 -32.56 17.73 3.24
C ARG A 28 -32.34 18.02 1.76
N GLU A 29 -31.32 18.79 1.43
CA GLU A 29 -30.90 19.10 0.06
C GLU A 29 -30.16 17.94 -0.63
N GLY A 30 -29.89 16.83 0.08
CA GLY A 30 -29.22 15.64 -0.47
C GLY A 30 -27.70 15.78 -0.67
N THR A 31 -27.10 16.90 -0.24
CA THR A 31 -25.65 17.16 -0.36
C THR A 31 -24.84 16.36 0.67
N VAL A 32 -25.43 16.15 1.86
CA VAL A 32 -24.88 15.28 2.92
C VAL A 32 -25.69 13.98 2.93
N THR A 33 -25.03 12.87 2.63
CA THR A 33 -25.63 11.53 2.55
C THR A 33 -25.06 10.62 3.64
N ALA A 34 -25.61 9.42 3.81
CA ALA A 34 -25.17 8.43 4.81
C ALA A 34 -23.66 8.12 4.78
N ARG A 35 -23.01 8.25 3.61
CA ARG A 35 -21.56 8.03 3.41
C ARG A 35 -20.71 9.29 3.57
N THR A 36 -21.32 10.45 3.75
CA THR A 36 -20.62 11.72 3.90
C THR A 36 -19.91 11.75 5.24
N LEU A 37 -18.62 12.07 5.22
CA LEU A 37 -17.79 12.13 6.42
C LEU A 37 -18.07 13.45 7.15
N LEU A 38 -18.34 13.36 8.45
CA LEU A 38 -18.55 14.48 9.34
C LEU A 38 -17.44 14.53 10.38
N TRP A 39 -17.07 15.74 10.77
CA TRP A 39 -16.14 15.99 11.85
C TRP A 39 -16.59 17.23 12.62
N CYS A 40 -16.59 17.14 13.95
CA CYS A 40 -16.75 18.29 14.82
C CYS A 40 -15.50 18.50 15.65
N GLU A 41 -15.32 19.75 16.11
CA GLU A 41 -14.23 20.12 16.99
C GLU A 41 -14.29 19.26 18.27
N GLY A 42 -13.26 18.44 18.48
CA GLY A 42 -13.18 17.46 19.58
C GLY A 42 -13.28 15.99 19.17
N MET A 43 -13.61 15.65 17.91
CA MET A 43 -13.55 14.26 17.43
C MET A 43 -12.13 13.82 17.02
N PRO A 44 -11.71 12.58 17.35
CA PRO A 44 -10.38 12.06 17.03
C PRO A 44 -10.17 11.81 15.52
N SER A 45 -11.24 11.58 14.75
CA SER A 45 -11.19 11.34 13.30
C SER A 45 -12.53 11.65 12.64
N TRP A 46 -12.51 11.84 11.32
CA TRP A 46 -13.73 11.95 10.49
C TRP A 46 -14.55 10.66 10.55
N ARG A 47 -15.88 10.78 10.71
CA ARG A 47 -16.80 9.63 10.79
C ARG A 47 -17.96 9.77 9.82
N PRO A 48 -18.40 8.70 9.14
CA PRO A 48 -19.55 8.77 8.25
C PRO A 48 -20.84 8.97 9.06
N LEU A 49 -21.78 9.75 8.51
CA LEU A 49 -23.06 10.06 9.16
C LEU A 49 -23.84 8.80 9.58
N ALA A 50 -23.83 7.74 8.77
CA ALA A 50 -24.49 6.47 9.09
C ALA A 50 -24.00 5.84 10.40
N GLU A 51 -22.70 5.99 10.70
CA GLU A 51 -22.10 5.38 11.90
C GLU A 51 -22.41 6.19 13.16
N LEU A 52 -22.60 7.51 13.01
CA LEU A 52 -23.07 8.39 14.09
C LEU A 52 -24.56 8.17 14.40
N GLU A 53 -25.39 7.96 13.37
CA GLU A 53 -26.82 7.61 13.54
C GLU A 53 -26.99 6.25 14.22
N GLN A 54 -26.23 5.22 13.80
CA GLN A 54 -26.24 3.89 14.42
C GLN A 54 -25.75 3.91 15.88
N ALA A 55 -24.79 4.77 16.22
CA ALA A 55 -24.34 4.94 17.60
C ALA A 55 -25.37 5.64 18.50
N SER A 56 -26.32 6.37 17.90
CA SER A 56 -27.33 7.17 18.61
C SER A 56 -28.69 6.48 18.70
N THR A 57 -28.93 5.39 17.96
CA THR A 57 -30.14 4.57 18.10
C THR A 57 -30.08 3.79 19.41
N PRO A 58 -30.98 4.06 20.37
CA PRO A 58 -31.13 3.21 21.54
C PRO A 58 -31.55 1.82 21.05
N ILE A 59 -30.83 0.79 21.50
CA ILE A 59 -31.30 -0.59 21.36
C ILE A 59 -32.58 -0.68 22.20
N GLU A 60 -33.73 -0.62 21.55
CA GLU A 60 -35.02 -0.90 22.17
C GLU A 60 -35.06 -2.38 22.50
N VAL A 61 -34.69 -2.71 23.73
CA VAL A 61 -34.83 -4.04 24.30
C VAL A 61 -36.33 -4.28 24.51
N GLY A 62 -36.98 -4.90 23.52
CA GLY A 62 -38.30 -5.50 23.70
C GLY A 62 -38.24 -6.56 24.81
N PRO A 63 -39.33 -6.77 25.58
CA PRO A 63 -39.31 -7.69 26.71
C PRO A 63 -39.01 -9.11 26.23
N ALA A 64 -38.17 -9.81 27.01
CA ALA A 64 -37.75 -11.17 26.75
C ALA A 64 -38.97 -12.11 26.58
N PRO A 65 -38.99 -12.99 25.56
CA PRO A 65 -40.01 -14.02 25.47
C PRO A 65 -39.81 -15.03 26.60
N ASP A 66 -40.91 -15.35 27.26
CA ASP A 66 -41.03 -16.34 28.34
C ASP A 66 -40.56 -17.72 27.82
N ILE A 67 -39.62 -18.35 28.51
CA ILE A 67 -38.89 -19.54 28.03
C ILE A 67 -39.67 -20.84 28.33
N ASP A 68 -40.87 -20.77 28.93
CA ASP A 68 -41.56 -21.96 29.46
C ASP A 68 -42.76 -22.46 28.62
N ALA A 69 -42.85 -22.07 27.34
CA ALA A 69 -43.85 -22.65 26.42
C ALA A 69 -43.36 -22.72 24.97
N ALA A 70 -42.52 -23.72 24.66
CA ALA A 70 -42.29 -24.16 23.30
C ALA A 70 -42.63 -25.65 23.16
N PRO A 71 -43.51 -26.05 22.21
CA PRO A 71 -43.56 -27.45 21.80
C PRO A 71 -42.25 -27.79 21.08
N ALA A 72 -41.82 -29.05 21.21
CA ALA A 72 -40.56 -29.55 20.69
C ALA A 72 -40.34 -29.18 19.21
N VAL A 73 -39.39 -28.29 18.94
CA VAL A 73 -38.86 -28.08 17.59
C VAL A 73 -37.81 -29.14 17.36
N GLU A 74 -38.23 -30.14 16.59
CA GLU A 74 -37.42 -31.21 16.04
C GLU A 74 -36.16 -30.63 15.36
N GLY A 75 -35.01 -31.26 15.64
CA GLY A 75 -33.71 -30.79 15.19
C GLY A 75 -33.67 -30.59 13.68
N ILE A 76 -33.58 -29.33 13.24
CA ILE A 76 -33.26 -28.98 11.86
C ILE A 76 -31.78 -29.29 11.66
N ALA A 77 -31.51 -30.48 11.11
CA ALA A 77 -30.29 -30.75 10.39
C ALA A 77 -30.09 -29.65 9.31
N PRO A 78 -28.85 -29.30 8.93
CA PRO A 78 -28.64 -28.39 7.82
C PRO A 78 -29.36 -28.95 6.60
N ASN A 79 -30.40 -28.24 6.14
CA ASN A 79 -31.14 -28.60 4.94
C ASN A 79 -30.16 -28.56 3.77
N VAL A 80 -29.67 -29.73 3.37
CA VAL A 80 -28.99 -29.92 2.08
C VAL A 80 -30.12 -29.78 1.06
N GLY A 81 -30.39 -28.53 0.69
CA GLY A 81 -31.46 -28.17 -0.24
C GLY A 81 -31.37 -29.00 -1.52
N ASP A 82 -32.54 -29.33 -2.05
CA ASP A 82 -32.74 -30.11 -3.28
C ASP A 82 -31.76 -29.66 -4.38
N PRO A 83 -30.93 -30.58 -4.93
CA PRO A 83 -30.03 -30.27 -6.05
C PRO A 83 -30.75 -29.70 -7.28
N SER A 84 -32.06 -29.88 -7.37
CA SER A 84 -32.93 -29.52 -8.49
C SER A 84 -33.55 -28.11 -8.37
N ASP A 85 -33.33 -27.39 -7.26
CA ASP A 85 -33.97 -26.09 -7.02
C ASP A 85 -33.53 -25.03 -8.06
N PRO A 86 -34.43 -24.60 -8.97
CA PRO A 86 -34.10 -23.63 -10.01
C PRO A 86 -33.81 -22.21 -9.47
N TYR A 87 -34.14 -21.95 -8.19
CA TYR A 87 -33.88 -20.67 -7.51
C TYR A 87 -32.66 -20.72 -6.58
N ARG A 88 -31.88 -21.80 -6.63
CA ARG A 88 -30.62 -21.90 -5.89
C ARG A 88 -29.66 -20.79 -6.35
N ALA A 89 -29.34 -19.87 -5.45
CA ALA A 89 -28.33 -18.85 -5.70
C ALA A 89 -27.01 -19.54 -6.13
N PRO A 90 -26.32 -19.08 -7.20
CA PRO A 90 -25.05 -19.66 -7.63
C PRO A 90 -24.13 -19.76 -6.42
N ALA A 91 -23.55 -20.93 -6.19
CA ALA A 91 -22.65 -21.13 -5.07
C ALA A 91 -21.49 -20.12 -5.17
N ALA A 92 -21.44 -19.14 -4.26
CA ALA A 92 -20.39 -18.11 -4.17
C ALA A 92 -18.99 -18.66 -3.79
N ALA A 93 -18.79 -19.98 -3.90
CA ALA A 93 -17.54 -20.66 -3.62
C ALA A 93 -16.35 -20.22 -4.53
N PRO A 94 -16.51 -19.99 -5.86
CA PRO A 94 -15.39 -19.60 -6.70
C PRO A 94 -14.90 -18.18 -6.37
N ASP A 95 -15.80 -17.26 -6.04
CA ASP A 95 -15.45 -15.87 -5.68
C ASP A 95 -14.70 -15.80 -4.35
N ARG A 96 -15.10 -16.62 -3.35
CA ARG A 96 -14.39 -16.68 -2.06
C ARG A 96 -13.00 -17.31 -2.19
N ALA A 97 -12.85 -18.37 -3.00
CA ALA A 97 -11.56 -19.00 -3.23
C ALA A 97 -10.60 -18.06 -3.99
N ALA A 98 -11.11 -17.33 -5.00
CA ALA A 98 -10.34 -16.31 -5.71
C ALA A 98 -9.94 -15.15 -4.79
N ALA A 99 -10.85 -14.65 -3.95
CA ALA A 99 -10.55 -13.61 -2.96
C ALA A 99 -9.47 -14.07 -1.96
N ALA A 100 -9.59 -15.30 -1.43
CA ALA A 100 -8.59 -15.88 -0.54
C ALA A 100 -7.22 -16.04 -1.21
N GLY A 101 -7.19 -16.42 -2.49
CA GLY A 101 -5.94 -16.51 -3.28
C GLY A 101 -5.25 -15.16 -3.44
N LEU A 102 -6.02 -14.10 -3.74
CA LEU A 102 -5.51 -12.73 -3.84
C LEU A 102 -5.02 -12.20 -2.49
N GLU A 103 -5.72 -12.51 -1.41
CA GLU A 103 -5.29 -12.18 -0.05
C GLU A 103 -3.99 -12.87 0.34
N GLY A 104 -3.87 -14.17 0.04
CA GLY A 104 -2.64 -14.94 0.23
C GLY A 104 -1.48 -14.34 -0.57
N GLU A 105 -1.69 -13.98 -1.83
CA GLU A 105 -0.63 -13.34 -2.64
C GLU A 105 -0.20 -11.98 -2.07
N ARG A 106 -1.16 -11.17 -1.62
CA ARG A 106 -0.89 -9.88 -0.95
C ARG A 106 -0.09 -10.08 0.35
N ALA A 107 -0.37 -11.13 1.12
CA ALA A 107 0.37 -11.43 2.35
C ALA A 107 1.85 -11.72 2.08
N LEU A 108 2.18 -12.34 0.94
CA LEU A 108 3.57 -12.54 0.52
C LEU A 108 4.26 -11.21 0.24
N TYR A 109 3.63 -10.30 -0.51
CA TYR A 109 4.19 -8.95 -0.71
C TYR A 109 4.34 -8.18 0.61
N ALA A 110 3.39 -8.34 1.54
CA ALA A 110 3.48 -7.73 2.86
C ALA A 110 4.71 -8.18 3.64
N SER A 111 5.02 -9.48 3.61
CA SER A 111 6.20 -10.04 4.28
C SER A 111 7.53 -9.50 3.70
N VAL A 112 7.58 -9.22 2.39
CA VAL A 112 8.78 -8.66 1.75
C VAL A 112 8.91 -7.16 1.99
N VAL A 113 7.82 -6.40 1.89
CA VAL A 113 7.85 -4.93 1.97
C VAL A 113 7.91 -4.42 3.41
N GLY A 114 7.33 -5.17 4.35
CA GLY A 114 7.23 -4.82 5.77
C GLY A 114 6.23 -3.68 6.03
N GLY A 115 6.53 -2.82 7.01
CA GLY A 115 5.60 -1.79 7.50
C GLY A 115 5.11 -0.77 6.46
N ASN A 116 5.79 -0.62 5.32
CA ASN A 116 5.35 0.26 4.23
C ASN A 116 4.35 -0.40 3.26
N PHE A 117 3.99 -1.67 3.49
CA PHE A 117 3.14 -2.43 2.59
C PHE A 117 1.82 -1.73 2.22
N PRO A 118 1.08 -1.05 3.14
CA PRO A 118 -0.15 -0.36 2.78
C PRO A 118 0.03 0.66 1.63
N ILE A 119 1.16 1.38 1.61
CA ILE A 119 1.48 2.36 0.57
C ILE A 119 1.74 1.66 -0.76
N TYR A 120 2.54 0.59 -0.74
CA TYR A 120 2.89 -0.15 -1.95
C TYR A 120 1.72 -0.98 -2.50
N ARG A 121 0.81 -1.47 -1.64
CA ARG A 121 -0.41 -2.17 -2.02
C ARG A 121 -1.25 -1.33 -2.97
N GLN A 122 -1.53 -0.08 -2.59
CA GLN A 122 -2.29 0.87 -3.40
C GLN A 122 -1.52 1.24 -4.68
N ARG A 123 -0.23 1.56 -4.53
CA ARG A 123 0.60 2.03 -5.66
C ARG A 123 0.84 0.95 -6.71
N TRP A 124 0.83 -0.33 -6.31
CA TRP A 124 0.94 -1.45 -7.23
C TRP A 124 -0.41 -1.97 -7.74
N ARG A 125 -1.52 -1.40 -7.25
CA ARG A 125 -2.89 -1.77 -7.59
C ARG A 125 -3.21 -3.23 -7.25
N LEU A 126 -2.59 -3.76 -6.18
CA LEU A 126 -2.82 -5.13 -5.73
C LEU A 126 -4.29 -5.36 -5.35
N ASP A 127 -4.98 -4.31 -4.91
CA ASP A 127 -6.41 -4.34 -4.59
C ASP A 127 -7.28 -4.64 -5.83
N GLN A 128 -6.78 -4.30 -7.03
CA GLN A 128 -7.43 -4.56 -8.32
C GLN A 128 -7.01 -5.90 -8.95
N GLY A 129 -6.22 -6.71 -8.24
CA GLY A 129 -5.66 -7.97 -8.76
C GLY A 129 -4.52 -7.78 -9.76
N ILE A 130 -3.96 -6.56 -9.85
CA ILE A 130 -2.86 -6.23 -10.74
C ILE A 130 -1.61 -6.04 -9.88
N ALA A 131 -0.46 -6.55 -10.35
CA ALA A 131 0.84 -6.27 -9.74
C ALA A 131 1.70 -5.46 -10.73
N THR A 132 1.45 -4.15 -10.82
CA THR A 132 2.22 -3.25 -11.70
C THR A 132 2.74 -2.03 -10.97
N GLY A 133 4.04 -1.75 -11.12
CA GLY A 133 4.70 -0.55 -10.61
C GLY A 133 4.80 0.59 -11.62
N SER A 134 4.39 0.35 -12.87
CA SER A 134 4.55 1.30 -13.98
C SER A 134 3.67 2.55 -13.81
N GLY A 135 4.14 3.68 -14.34
CA GLY A 135 3.39 4.94 -14.33
C GLY A 135 3.30 5.61 -12.96
N THR A 136 4.13 5.21 -11.99
CA THR A 136 4.14 5.81 -10.65
C THR A 136 5.49 6.45 -10.34
N TRP A 137 5.46 7.71 -9.91
CA TRP A 137 6.67 8.44 -9.53
C TRP A 137 7.20 7.98 -8.17
N HIS A 138 8.52 7.75 -8.08
CA HIS A 138 9.20 7.26 -6.89
C HIS A 138 10.28 8.23 -6.41
N TRP A 139 9.88 9.25 -5.63
CA TRP A 139 10.77 10.32 -5.18
C TRP A 139 12.05 9.86 -4.45
N PRO A 140 12.06 8.79 -3.61
CA PRO A 140 13.30 8.35 -2.96
C PRO A 140 14.32 7.80 -3.97
N ALA A 141 13.85 7.17 -5.04
CA ALA A 141 14.73 6.63 -6.06
C ALA A 141 15.28 7.75 -6.95
N PHE A 142 14.49 8.80 -7.19
CA PHE A 142 14.94 10.00 -7.90
C PHE A 142 16.10 10.71 -7.21
N LEU A 143 15.96 11.00 -5.90
CA LEU A 143 16.98 11.77 -5.16
C LEU A 143 18.13 10.92 -4.63
N LEU A 144 17.85 9.67 -4.26
CA LEU A 144 18.79 8.83 -3.52
C LEU A 144 19.10 7.53 -4.26
N GLY A 145 19.07 7.51 -5.59
CA GLY A 145 19.12 6.31 -6.45
C GLY A 145 19.82 5.08 -5.86
N PRO A 146 21.17 5.02 -5.84
CA PRO A 146 21.90 3.88 -5.29
C PRO A 146 21.65 3.64 -3.79
N ILE A 147 21.56 4.70 -2.99
CA ILE A 147 21.37 4.62 -1.54
C ILE A 147 20.02 3.99 -1.20
N TRP A 148 18.96 4.38 -1.92
CA TRP A 148 17.63 3.80 -1.81
C TRP A 148 17.60 2.34 -2.26
N MET A 149 18.30 1.99 -3.35
CA MET A 149 18.43 0.59 -3.78
C MET A 149 19.11 -0.27 -2.71
N MET A 150 20.17 0.25 -2.08
CA MET A 150 20.87 -0.39 -0.97
C MET A 150 19.97 -0.55 0.27
N TYR A 151 19.24 0.51 0.64
CA TYR A 151 18.27 0.48 1.73
C TYR A 151 17.20 -0.61 1.55
N ARG A 152 16.69 -0.78 0.32
CA ARG A 152 15.71 -1.80 -0.06
C ARG A 152 16.33 -3.15 -0.45
N LYS A 153 17.60 -3.37 -0.11
CA LYS A 153 18.36 -4.62 -0.34
C LYS A 153 18.45 -5.07 -1.81
N MET A 154 18.29 -4.16 -2.77
CA MET A 154 18.46 -4.43 -4.19
C MET A 154 19.95 -4.37 -4.60
N TYR A 155 20.82 -5.08 -3.88
CA TYR A 155 22.28 -4.94 -3.99
C TYR A 155 22.83 -5.20 -5.39
N ARG A 156 22.27 -6.19 -6.11
CA ARG A 156 22.67 -6.48 -7.50
C ARG A 156 22.37 -5.31 -8.42
N LEU A 157 21.18 -4.71 -8.29
CA LEU A 157 20.79 -3.56 -9.11
C LEU A 157 21.61 -2.32 -8.74
N ALA A 158 21.84 -2.10 -7.44
CA ALA A 158 22.69 -1.03 -6.94
C ALA A 158 24.11 -1.12 -7.50
N ALA A 159 24.73 -2.31 -7.47
CA ALA A 159 26.06 -2.53 -8.01
C ALA A 159 26.14 -2.27 -9.52
N MET A 160 25.16 -2.75 -10.29
CA MET A 160 25.08 -2.46 -11.74
C MET A 160 24.90 -0.96 -12.01
N TRP A 161 24.06 -0.29 -11.22
CA TRP A 161 23.80 1.14 -11.38
C TRP A 161 25.03 1.99 -11.03
N VAL A 162 25.72 1.67 -9.92
CA VAL A 162 26.99 2.33 -9.56
C VAL A 162 28.05 2.07 -10.63
N GLY A 163 28.16 0.84 -11.15
CA GLY A 163 29.06 0.53 -12.26
C GLY A 163 28.76 1.35 -13.51
N LEU A 164 27.48 1.55 -13.85
CA LEU A 164 27.06 2.42 -14.95
C LEU A 164 27.45 3.87 -14.70
N LEU A 165 27.25 4.41 -13.48
CA LEU A 165 27.65 5.77 -13.12
C LEU A 165 29.17 5.97 -13.25
N LEU A 166 29.96 5.00 -12.78
CA LEU A 166 31.42 5.04 -12.92
C LEU A 166 31.85 4.97 -14.38
N LEU A 167 31.22 4.11 -15.18
CA LEU A 167 31.49 4.03 -16.62
C LEU A 167 31.19 5.34 -17.33
N ILE A 168 30.03 5.95 -17.04
CA ILE A 168 29.66 7.26 -17.61
C ILE A 168 30.68 8.32 -17.20
N SER A 169 31.08 8.36 -15.93
CA SER A 169 32.09 9.32 -15.44
C SER A 169 33.44 9.17 -16.15
N VAL A 170 33.91 7.94 -16.39
CA VAL A 170 35.14 7.70 -17.17
C VAL A 170 34.98 8.20 -18.60
N VAL A 171 33.85 7.90 -19.25
CA VAL A 171 33.59 8.35 -20.64
C VAL A 171 33.49 9.87 -20.73
N GLU A 172 32.82 10.53 -19.78
CA GLU A 172 32.74 11.99 -19.72
C GLU A 172 34.14 12.62 -19.60
N THR A 173 35.01 12.03 -18.79
CA THR A 173 36.40 12.46 -18.62
C THR A 173 37.23 12.23 -19.88
N MET A 174 37.08 11.07 -20.55
CA MET A 174 37.84 10.75 -21.77
C MET A 174 37.43 11.58 -22.99
N LEU A 175 36.21 12.12 -22.99
CA LEU A 175 35.66 12.92 -24.10
C LEU A 175 35.60 14.42 -23.79
N ASP A 176 36.15 14.86 -22.66
CA ASP A 176 36.10 16.25 -22.16
C ASP A 176 34.67 16.84 -22.22
N VAL A 177 33.68 16.08 -21.76
CA VAL A 177 32.28 16.46 -21.83
C VAL A 177 32.03 17.74 -21.00
N PRO A 178 31.42 18.80 -21.59
CA PRO A 178 31.14 20.02 -20.85
C PRO A 178 30.22 19.80 -19.65
N GLU A 179 30.45 20.56 -18.58
CA GLU A 179 29.71 20.44 -17.31
C GLU A 179 28.18 20.53 -17.48
N GLY A 180 27.71 21.42 -18.35
CA GLY A 180 26.28 21.55 -18.65
C GLY A 180 25.67 20.29 -19.27
N VAL A 181 26.43 19.54 -20.06
CA VAL A 181 25.98 18.26 -20.63
C VAL A 181 25.99 17.15 -19.57
N SER A 182 27.03 17.09 -18.74
CA SER A 182 27.11 16.14 -17.60
C SER A 182 25.96 16.35 -16.60
N LEU A 183 25.56 17.61 -16.34
CA LEU A 183 24.40 17.93 -15.52
C LEU A 183 23.10 17.36 -16.11
N VAL A 184 22.89 17.51 -17.42
CA VAL A 184 21.72 16.95 -18.12
C VAL A 184 21.71 15.43 -18.04
N ILE A 185 22.86 14.78 -18.23
CA ILE A 185 23.01 13.31 -18.09
C ILE A 185 22.65 12.88 -16.67
N THR A 186 23.17 13.58 -15.67
CA THR A 186 22.91 13.30 -14.25
C THR A 186 21.41 13.43 -13.91
N ILE A 187 20.75 14.49 -14.39
CA ILE A 187 19.31 14.69 -14.20
C ILE A 187 18.53 13.58 -14.92
N ALA A 188 18.89 13.22 -16.16
CA ALA A 188 18.23 12.17 -16.93
C ALA A 188 18.33 10.79 -16.22
N LEU A 189 19.50 10.46 -15.66
CA LEU A 189 19.70 9.25 -14.87
C LEU A 189 18.84 9.28 -13.60
N SER A 190 18.79 10.42 -12.91
CA SER A 190 17.98 10.60 -11.71
C SER A 190 16.49 10.40 -12.01
N VAL A 191 15.98 11.02 -13.09
CA VAL A 191 14.60 10.83 -13.59
C VAL A 191 14.32 9.38 -13.96
N THR A 192 15.28 8.68 -14.56
CA THR A 192 15.16 7.24 -14.88
C THR A 192 14.96 6.42 -13.60
N THR A 193 15.77 6.63 -12.56
CA THR A 193 15.55 5.99 -11.25
C THR A 193 14.23 6.38 -10.61
N GLY A 194 13.79 7.63 -10.76
CA GLY A 194 12.51 8.12 -10.24
C GLY A 194 11.29 7.47 -10.88
N THR A 195 11.33 7.25 -12.19
CA THR A 195 10.23 6.68 -12.98
C THR A 195 10.20 5.14 -12.89
N PHE A 196 11.36 4.49 -12.91
CA PHE A 196 11.45 3.03 -12.92
C PHE A 196 11.70 2.39 -11.55
N GLY A 197 12.12 3.17 -10.54
CA GLY A 197 12.48 2.65 -9.22
C GLY A 197 11.38 1.78 -8.61
N ASN A 198 10.12 2.23 -8.66
CA ASN A 198 9.00 1.45 -8.12
C ASN A 198 8.81 0.11 -8.87
N THR A 199 8.96 0.12 -10.21
CA THR A 199 8.87 -1.06 -11.06
C THR A 199 10.00 -2.05 -10.77
N TRP A 200 11.23 -1.56 -10.62
CA TRP A 200 12.37 -2.41 -10.25
C TRP A 200 12.20 -3.04 -8.88
N TYR A 201 11.67 -2.29 -7.91
CA TYR A 201 11.41 -2.83 -6.57
C TYR A 201 10.31 -3.88 -6.59
N LEU A 202 9.22 -3.67 -7.35
CA LEU A 202 8.19 -4.68 -7.52
C LEU A 202 8.76 -5.96 -8.17
N ALA A 203 9.53 -5.82 -9.26
CA ALA A 203 10.17 -6.96 -9.92
C ALA A 203 11.14 -7.69 -8.99
N HIS A 204 11.83 -6.96 -8.11
CA HIS A 204 12.67 -7.55 -7.07
C HIS A 204 11.85 -8.37 -6.07
N CYS A 205 10.73 -7.82 -5.57
CA CYS A 205 9.82 -8.53 -4.66
C CYS A 205 9.27 -9.81 -5.30
N GLN A 206 8.85 -9.75 -6.57
CA GLN A 206 8.37 -10.90 -7.33
C GLN A 206 9.44 -11.99 -7.45
N ARG A 207 10.69 -11.62 -7.74
CA ARG A 207 11.82 -12.57 -7.80
C ARG A 207 12.09 -13.21 -6.44
N LEU A 208 12.03 -12.45 -5.35
CA LEU A 208 12.18 -12.97 -3.99
C LEU A 208 11.08 -13.98 -3.65
N ILE A 209 9.82 -13.65 -3.96
CA ILE A 209 8.67 -14.54 -3.74
C ILE A 209 8.82 -15.82 -4.56
N ALA A 210 9.18 -15.72 -5.84
CA ALA A 210 9.41 -16.88 -6.70
C ALA A 210 10.53 -17.79 -6.17
N GLN A 211 11.65 -17.21 -5.72
CA GLN A 211 12.76 -17.96 -5.12
C GLN A 211 12.35 -18.64 -3.81
N ALA A 212 11.65 -17.92 -2.93
CA ALA A 212 11.22 -18.48 -1.66
C ALA A 212 10.20 -19.61 -1.84
N ARG A 213 9.29 -19.50 -2.82
CA ARG A 213 8.36 -20.59 -3.20
C ARG A 213 9.12 -21.83 -3.66
N ALA A 214 10.14 -21.66 -4.50
CA ALA A 214 10.96 -22.77 -4.99
C ALA A 214 11.71 -23.50 -3.85
N VAL A 215 12.15 -22.77 -2.82
CA VAL A 215 12.89 -23.34 -1.67
C VAL A 215 11.96 -23.94 -0.61
N SER A 216 10.75 -23.41 -0.44
CA SER A 216 9.85 -23.80 0.65
C SER A 216 9.04 -25.06 0.34
N GLY A 217 8.97 -25.50 -0.92
CA GLY A 217 8.39 -26.79 -1.29
C GLY A 217 6.91 -26.97 -0.93
N GLY A 218 6.16 -25.87 -0.74
CA GLY A 218 4.74 -25.89 -0.36
C GLY A 218 4.45 -25.67 1.13
N ASP A 219 5.47 -25.50 1.98
CA ASP A 219 5.29 -25.10 3.38
C ASP A 219 5.13 -23.57 3.48
N ASP A 220 3.90 -23.12 3.77
CA ASP A 220 3.56 -21.70 3.89
C ASP A 220 4.28 -21.01 5.06
N ALA A 221 4.46 -21.70 6.20
CA ALA A 221 5.13 -21.11 7.36
C ALA A 221 6.60 -20.85 7.04
N ARG A 222 7.26 -21.82 6.39
CA ARG A 222 8.63 -21.67 5.91
C ARG A 222 8.75 -20.57 4.86
N LEU A 223 7.81 -20.48 3.92
CA LEU A 223 7.76 -19.43 2.91
C LEU A 223 7.70 -18.04 3.54
N HIS A 224 6.78 -17.83 4.50
CA HIS A 224 6.64 -16.55 5.20
C HIS A 224 7.88 -16.19 6.03
N SER A 225 8.49 -17.17 6.69
CA SER A 225 9.72 -16.96 7.45
C SER A 225 10.89 -16.49 6.56
N GLU A 226 11.07 -17.12 5.40
CA GLU A 226 12.15 -16.82 4.47
C GLU A 226 11.98 -15.42 3.86
N LEU A 227 10.74 -15.06 3.49
CA LEU A 227 10.44 -13.75 2.93
C LEU A 227 10.65 -12.63 3.94
N THR A 228 10.32 -12.87 5.21
CA THR A 228 10.54 -11.90 6.28
C THR A 228 12.04 -11.70 6.54
N ALA A 229 12.83 -12.77 6.49
CA ALA A 229 14.29 -12.71 6.68
C ALA A 229 15.00 -11.97 5.53
N ARG A 230 14.62 -12.26 4.27
CA ARG A 230 15.24 -11.65 3.09
C ARG A 230 14.72 -10.25 2.78
N GLY A 231 13.46 -9.98 3.12
CA GLY A 231 12.77 -8.73 2.86
C GLY A 231 13.17 -7.60 3.80
N GLY A 232 12.28 -6.61 3.89
CA GLY A 232 12.43 -5.44 4.74
C GLY A 232 13.48 -4.46 4.24
N THR A 233 14.12 -3.77 5.17
CA THR A 233 15.07 -2.69 4.92
C THR A 233 16.36 -2.92 5.69
N SER A 234 17.46 -2.29 5.26
CA SER A 234 18.77 -2.44 5.90
C SER A 234 19.41 -1.07 6.17
N VAL A 235 19.38 -0.64 7.44
CA VAL A 235 20.02 0.63 7.87
C VAL A 235 21.53 0.57 7.70
N VAL A 236 22.15 -0.57 8.03
CA VAL A 236 23.60 -0.78 7.87
C VAL A 236 24.01 -0.63 6.40
N ALA A 237 23.23 -1.20 5.47
CA ALA A 237 23.49 -1.05 4.05
C ALA A 237 23.36 0.40 3.57
N THR A 238 22.41 1.16 4.13
CA THR A 238 22.26 2.60 3.85
C THR A 238 23.47 3.39 4.32
N LEU A 239 23.94 3.17 5.55
CA LEU A 239 25.14 3.84 6.07
C LEU A 239 26.38 3.50 5.24
N ALA A 240 26.55 2.22 4.89
CA ALA A 240 27.64 1.79 4.00
C ALA A 240 27.55 2.48 2.63
N ALA A 241 26.36 2.58 2.04
CA ALA A 241 26.15 3.27 0.76
C ALA A 241 26.52 4.75 0.84
N ILE A 242 26.15 5.46 1.92
CA ILE A 242 26.53 6.86 2.13
C ILE A 242 28.05 7.01 2.20
N VAL A 243 28.74 6.17 2.99
CA VAL A 243 30.20 6.19 3.09
C VAL A 243 30.85 5.94 1.73
N ILE A 244 30.39 4.95 0.97
CA ILE A 244 30.87 4.65 -0.38
C ILE A 244 30.67 5.86 -1.31
N SER A 245 29.49 6.50 -1.27
CA SER A 245 29.22 7.69 -2.08
C SER A 245 30.16 8.85 -1.76
N VAL A 246 30.43 9.10 -0.47
CA VAL A 246 31.38 10.15 -0.05
C VAL A 246 32.79 9.81 -0.54
N VAL A 247 33.26 8.57 -0.34
CA VAL A 247 34.60 8.15 -0.78
C VAL A 247 34.74 8.28 -2.30
N LEU A 248 33.78 7.80 -3.08
CA LEU A 248 33.80 7.94 -4.54
C LEU A 248 33.82 9.40 -4.99
N SER A 249 33.05 10.27 -4.33
CA SER A 249 33.05 11.71 -4.63
C SER A 249 34.41 12.35 -4.33
N THR A 250 35.06 12.02 -3.21
CA THR A 250 36.39 12.54 -2.87
C THR A 250 37.47 12.07 -3.84
N ILE A 251 37.43 10.81 -4.27
CA ILE A 251 38.37 10.28 -5.27
C ILE A 251 38.15 10.97 -6.61
N GLY A 252 36.90 11.13 -7.04
CA GLY A 252 36.57 11.86 -8.28
C GLY A 252 37.10 13.30 -8.27
N ALA A 253 36.92 14.02 -7.16
CA ALA A 253 37.45 15.37 -7.00
C ALA A 253 38.99 15.41 -7.04
N ALA A 254 39.66 14.46 -6.39
CA ALA A 254 41.12 14.37 -6.38
C ALA A 254 41.74 13.99 -7.74
N LEU A 255 41.00 13.30 -8.61
CA LEU A 255 41.44 12.97 -9.97
C LEU A 255 41.20 14.12 -10.98
N ALA A 256 40.29 15.03 -10.66
CA ALA A 256 39.93 16.16 -11.52
C ALA A 256 40.75 17.44 -11.24
N GLY A 257 41.42 17.52 -10.09
CA GLY A 257 42.31 18.63 -9.71
C GLY A 257 43.78 18.29 -9.93
#